data_AF-A0A2H0ATY1-F1
#
_entry.id   AF-A0A2H0ATY1-F1
#
_cell.length_a   1.000
_cell.length_b   1.000
_cell.length_c   1.000
_cell.angle_alpha   90.00
_cell.angle_beta   90.00
_cell.angle_gamma   90.00
#
_symmetry.space_group_name_H-M   'P 1'
#
loop_
_entity.id
_entity.type
_entity.pdbx_description
1 polymer ?
#
loop_
_entity_poly.entity_id
_entity_poly.type
_entity_poly.pdbx_seq_one_letter_code
_entity_poly.pdbx_strand_id
1 'polypeptide(L)' 'MPPYAFFHKQFMPLSEAKIGILTHALHYGTACFD' A
#
# COMPACT_ATOMS: atom_id res chain seq x y z
N MET A 1 -7.48 8.39 -16.57
CA MET A 1 -7.49 8.77 -15.14
C MET A 1 -6.37 7.99 -14.44
N PRO A 2 -5.58 8.61 -13.55
CA PRO A 2 -4.60 7.88 -12.76
C PRO A 2 -5.31 6.85 -11.87
N PRO A 3 -4.71 5.67 -11.61
CA PRO A 3 -5.30 4.65 -10.76
C PRO A 3 -5.41 5.15 -9.31
N TYR A 4 -6.48 4.74 -8.62
CA TYR A 4 -6.74 5.04 -7.20
C TYR A 4 -6.64 3.76 -6.36
N ALA A 5 -6.26 3.93 -5.09
CA ALA A 5 -6.22 2.86 -4.10
C ALA A 5 -6.99 3.27 -2.84
N PHE A 6 -7.54 2.28 -2.14
CA PHE A 6 -8.06 2.47 -0.78
C PHE A 6 -6.92 2.20 0.20
N PHE A 7 -6.50 3.22 0.93
CA PHE A 7 -5.38 3.15 1.86
C PHE A 7 -5.67 4.04 3.07
N HIS A 8 -5.36 3.57 4.29
CA HIS A 8 -5.66 4.29 5.54
C HIS A 8 -7.10 4.84 5.65
N LYS A 9 -8.10 4.01 5.32
CA LYS A 9 -9.54 4.33 5.41
C LYS A 9 -10.01 5.46 4.47
N GLN A 10 -9.26 5.74 3.41
CA GLN A 10 -9.62 6.76 2.42
C GLN A 10 -9.20 6.33 1.01
N PHE A 11 -9.83 6.92 -0.01
CA PHE A 11 -9.41 6.76 -1.40
C PHE A 11 -8.36 7.82 -1.74
N MET A 12 -7.26 7.41 -2.36
CA MET A 12 -6.17 8.29 -2.80
C MET A 12 -5.54 7.81 -4.11
N PRO A 13 -4.82 8.66 -4.86
CA PRO A 13 -4.05 8.23 -6.03
C PRO A 13 -3.05 7.11 -5.66
N LEU A 14 -2.86 6.14 -6.55
CA LEU A 14 -1.93 5.02 -6.33
C LEU A 14 -0.51 5.50 -6.02
N SER A 15 -0.09 6.62 -6.62
CA SER A 15 1.21 7.24 -6.37
C SER A 15 1.41 7.71 -4.92
N GLU A 16 0.33 7.91 -4.16
CA GLU A 16 0.35 8.38 -2.77
C GLU A 16 0.20 7.23 -1.76
N ALA A 17 -0.36 6.09 -2.17
CA ALA A 17 -0.49 4.88 -1.36
C ALA A 17 0.86 4.18 -1.17
N LYS A 18 1.73 4.77 -0.35
CA LYS A 18 3.12 4.32 -0.14
C LYS A 18 3.28 3.53 1.15
N ILE A 19 4.15 2.53 1.13
CA ILE A 19 4.68 1.83 2.31
C ILE A 19 6.18 2.09 2.46
N GLY A 20 6.68 2.01 3.69
CA GLY A 20 8.12 2.10 3.94
C GLY A 20 8.86 0.88 3.42
N ILE A 21 10.08 1.09 2.90
CA ILE A 21 10.93 -0.02 2.47
C ILE A 21 11.20 -0.99 3.63
N LEU A 22 11.50 -0.48 4.83
CA LEU A 22 11.81 -1.25 6.04
C LEU A 22 10.60 -1.90 6.73
N THR A 23 9.46 -2.02 6.04
CA THR A 23 8.28 -2.68 6.61
C THR A 23 8.46 -4.19 6.64
N HIS A 24 7.90 -4.85 7.67
CA HIS A 24 7.94 -6.30 7.82
C HIS A 24 7.27 -7.02 6.63
N ALA A 25 6.20 -6.43 6.10
CA ALA A 25 5.52 -6.91 4.91
C ALA A 25 6.46 -7.05 3.70
N LEU A 26 7.37 -6.07 3.49
CA LEU A 26 8.32 -6.10 2.38
C LEU A 26 9.59 -6.91 2.69
N HIS A 27 10.11 -6.84 3.92
CA HIS A 27 11.37 -7.50 4.29
C HIS A 27 11.21 -8.99 4.60
N TYR A 28 10.07 -9.38 5.17
CA TYR A 28 9.84 -10.72 5.70
C TYR A 28 8.56 -11.37 5.14
N GLY A 29 7.94 -10.76 4.13
CA GLY A 29 6.85 -11.38 3.36
C GLY A 29 5.55 -11.61 4.13
N THR A 30 5.26 -10.81 5.16
CA THR A 30 4.06 -11.01 6.02
C THR A 30 2.82 -10.25 5.57
N ALA A 31 2.76 -9.81 4.31
CA ALA A 31 1.52 -9.30 3.76
C ALA A 31 0.54 -10.46 3.55
N CYS A 32 -0.72 -10.27 3.94
CA CYS A 32 -1.82 -11.17 3.58
C CYS A 32 -2.73 -10.47 2.56
N PHE A 33 -3.20 -11.21 1.56
CA PHE A 33 -4.08 -10.72 0.50
C PHE A 33 -5.12 -11.80 0.16
N ASP A 34 -6.26 -11.37 -0.40
CA ASP A 34 -7.36 -12.17 -0.96
C ASP A 34 -7.70 -11.60 -2.36
#